data_AF-A0A7V5T7T6-F1
#
_entry.id   AF-A0A7V5T7T6-F1
#
_cell.length_a   1.000
_cell.length_b   1.000
_cell.length_c   1.000
_cell.angle_alpha   90.00
_cell.angle_beta   90.00
_cell.angle_gamma   90.00
#
_symmetry.space_group_name_H-M   'P 1'
#
loop_
_entity.id
_entity.type
_entity.pdbx_description
1 polymer ?
#
loop_
_entity_poly.entity_id
_entity_poly.type
_entity_poly.pdbx_seq_one_letter_code
_entity_poly.pdbx_strand_id
1 'polypeptide(L)'
;EALASFDARHPWTIAPQLISGLRRTRALIERVERASFEEGAKDHLLFLLRNKEREFMEAMNRALGLAFDVLVDPGEEGEGFPGNSQRTWLRETFSVAIPGQRFTMTATATNRSPMRIEPVEIAVRAPQGWRVRLLWQELRPLDRNDQARARFEVTVPEDAEYTRPYWSRASEYHDAVYTIHKPEFLNLPWPPPDVVGVFTYRLDGVTFTLTQPAQTVFVDRPWGEQRRLLMVAPPVSVTVSPRIGIIPLGVTRLPYPLRVEVRNNVKGTAEGKVRLRVPMGWMVSPREATFRFTHEGEVQTFTFQLSVSRVEAGKSYHVHAVAEYHGKEYTEGYQVIAYRELEPRHLYRPATIELRAADVKVAPGLRIGYVMGVGDHVPEALTQLGVAVRQLGPSDLASGDLDAFDAIVIGIRAYAVREDLKAYNRRLLDYVERGGVLIVQYQTQEFDAAPFGPYPYLLGARAEEVSEEDAPVTILDPTHPIFTWPNRITGADFEGWVEERGSKFMTQWDARYQPLLMSHDRGQEPQRGGMLAARYGRGTYLYAAYAFYRQLPAGVAGAYRLFANMISLRRAKT
;
A
#
# COMPACT_ATOMS: atom_id res chain seq x y z
N GLU A 1 -26.79 -7.10 -38.44
CA GLU A 1 -27.33 -8.49 -38.42
C GLU A 1 -27.21 -9.12 -37.04
N ALA A 2 -26.02 -9.46 -36.53
CA ALA A 2 -25.86 -10.12 -35.23
C ALA A 2 -26.63 -9.44 -34.07
N LEU A 3 -26.53 -8.10 -33.95
CA LEU A 3 -27.26 -7.34 -32.92
C LEU A 3 -28.79 -7.45 -33.05
N ALA A 4 -29.32 -7.56 -34.27
CA ALA A 4 -30.75 -7.69 -34.51
C ALA A 4 -31.26 -9.11 -34.23
N SER A 5 -30.38 -10.12 -34.34
CA SER A 5 -30.70 -11.54 -34.13
C SER A 5 -30.32 -12.05 -32.72
N PHE A 6 -29.75 -11.20 -31.88
CA PHE A 6 -29.30 -11.58 -30.54
C PHE A 6 -30.46 -11.87 -29.59
N ASP A 7 -30.42 -13.04 -28.94
CA ASP A 7 -31.31 -13.41 -27.84
C ASP A 7 -30.44 -13.75 -26.62
N ALA A 8 -30.60 -13.00 -25.52
CA ALA A 8 -29.85 -13.22 -24.29
C ALA A 8 -30.08 -14.62 -23.68
N ARG A 9 -31.20 -15.29 -23.98
CA ARG A 9 -31.49 -16.66 -23.54
C ARG A 9 -30.84 -17.73 -24.43
N HIS A 10 -30.54 -17.37 -25.68
CA HIS A 10 -29.96 -18.27 -26.67
C HIS A 10 -28.82 -17.56 -27.43
N PRO A 11 -27.78 -17.06 -26.73
CA PRO A 11 -26.80 -16.17 -27.34
C PRO A 11 -25.98 -16.83 -28.45
N TRP A 12 -25.94 -18.16 -28.55
CA TRP A 12 -25.26 -18.89 -29.62
C TRP A 12 -25.94 -18.76 -30.99
N THR A 13 -27.18 -18.29 -31.08
CA THR A 13 -27.91 -18.15 -32.37
C THR A 13 -27.26 -17.15 -33.32
N ILE A 14 -26.42 -16.24 -32.81
CA ILE A 14 -25.67 -15.28 -33.63
C ILE A 14 -24.32 -15.83 -34.15
N ALA A 15 -23.97 -17.09 -33.83
CA ALA A 15 -22.71 -17.68 -34.25
C ALA A 15 -22.46 -17.62 -35.78
N PRO A 16 -23.45 -17.90 -36.67
CA PRO A 16 -23.24 -17.81 -38.11
C PRO A 16 -22.81 -16.40 -38.57
N GLN A 17 -23.38 -15.35 -37.98
CA GLN A 17 -23.05 -13.96 -38.29
C GLN A 17 -21.64 -13.60 -37.78
N LEU A 18 -21.28 -14.06 -36.58
CA LEU A 18 -19.93 -13.86 -36.02
C LEU A 18 -18.85 -14.57 -36.86
N ILE A 19 -19.13 -15.80 -37.31
CA ILE A 19 -18.27 -16.58 -38.22
C ILE A 19 -18.06 -15.85 -39.54
N SER A 20 -19.16 -15.38 -40.16
CA SER A 20 -19.11 -14.61 -41.41
C SER A 20 -18.28 -13.33 -41.25
N GLY A 21 -18.51 -12.58 -40.17
CA GLY A 21 -17.77 -11.35 -39.85
C GLY A 21 -16.28 -11.59 -39.63
N LEU A 22 -15.92 -12.62 -38.86
CA LEU A 22 -14.53 -12.98 -38.60
C LEU A 22 -13.81 -13.40 -39.87
N ARG A 23 -14.42 -14.24 -40.72
CA ARG A 23 -13.85 -14.63 -42.02
C ARG A 23 -13.55 -13.42 -42.91
N ARG A 24 -14.53 -12.51 -43.04
CA ARG A 24 -14.37 -11.27 -43.83
C ARG A 24 -13.26 -10.38 -43.26
N THR A 25 -13.19 -10.27 -41.93
CA THR A 25 -12.15 -9.48 -41.24
C THR A 25 -10.76 -10.04 -41.50
N ARG A 26 -10.57 -11.35 -41.32
CA ARG A 26 -9.29 -12.03 -41.61
C ARG A 26 -8.87 -11.91 -43.07
N ALA A 27 -9.80 -12.14 -44.00
CA ALA A 27 -9.53 -11.96 -45.43
C ALA A 27 -9.13 -10.51 -45.77
N LEU A 28 -9.70 -9.53 -45.07
CA LEU A 28 -9.32 -8.12 -45.24
C LEU A 28 -7.95 -7.83 -44.63
N ILE A 29 -7.61 -8.38 -43.45
CA ILE A 29 -6.27 -8.28 -42.86
C ILE A 29 -5.23 -8.80 -43.85
N GLU A 30 -5.39 -10.02 -44.38
CA GLU A 30 -4.45 -10.61 -45.35
C GLU A 30 -4.27 -9.73 -46.61
N ARG A 31 -5.37 -9.14 -47.10
CA ARG A 31 -5.33 -8.22 -48.24
C ARG A 31 -4.55 -6.94 -47.91
N VAL A 32 -4.77 -6.36 -46.73
CA VAL A 32 -4.08 -5.13 -46.29
C VAL A 32 -2.59 -5.41 -46.06
N GLU A 33 -2.24 -6.56 -45.48
CA GLU A 33 -0.84 -6.95 -45.27
C GLU A 33 -0.07 -7.10 -46.59
N ARG A 34 -0.71 -7.60 -47.65
CA ARG A 34 -0.10 -7.74 -48.98
C ARG A 34 -0.16 -6.47 -49.84
N ALA A 35 -1.03 -5.54 -49.51
CA ALA A 35 -1.19 -4.32 -50.28
C ALA A 35 -0.03 -3.34 -50.05
N SER A 36 0.28 -2.58 -51.11
CA SER A 36 1.24 -1.48 -51.09
C SER A 36 0.51 -0.18 -50.79
N PHE A 37 0.64 0.28 -49.55
CA PHE A 37 0.08 1.54 -49.05
C PHE A 37 1.19 2.34 -48.36
N GLU A 38 0.91 3.60 -48.04
CA GLU A 38 1.69 4.35 -47.06
C GLU A 38 1.72 3.58 -45.71
N GLU A 39 2.91 3.47 -45.12
CA GLU A 39 3.18 2.60 -43.95
C GLU A 39 2.31 2.97 -42.73
N GLY A 40 2.21 4.26 -42.40
CA GLY A 40 1.39 4.71 -41.26
C GLY A 40 -0.10 4.42 -41.43
N ALA A 41 -0.63 4.58 -42.64
CA ALA A 41 -2.03 4.26 -42.93
C ALA A 41 -2.30 2.74 -42.87
N LYS A 42 -1.34 1.94 -43.33
CA LYS A 42 -1.38 0.47 -43.24
C LYS A 42 -1.39 0.01 -41.79
N ASP A 43 -0.50 0.54 -40.96
CA ASP A 43 -0.41 0.18 -39.55
C ASP A 43 -1.67 0.55 -38.78
N HIS A 44 -2.21 1.74 -39.01
CA HIS A 44 -3.46 2.16 -38.39
C HIS A 44 -4.65 1.25 -38.80
N LEU A 45 -4.77 0.91 -40.09
CA LEU A 45 -5.82 0.02 -40.57
C LEU A 45 -5.68 -1.39 -39.99
N LEU A 46 -4.45 -1.94 -39.93
CA LEU A 46 -4.20 -3.24 -39.32
C LEU A 46 -4.50 -3.24 -37.82
N PHE A 47 -4.19 -2.15 -37.11
CA PHE A 47 -4.58 -1.99 -35.71
C PHE A 47 -6.10 -2.11 -35.53
N LEU A 48 -6.89 -1.36 -36.30
CA LEU A 48 -8.35 -1.40 -36.23
C LEU A 48 -8.91 -2.79 -36.59
N LEU A 49 -8.39 -3.41 -37.65
CA LEU A 49 -8.86 -4.73 -38.10
C LEU A 49 -8.50 -5.84 -37.10
N ARG A 50 -7.30 -5.81 -36.51
CA ARG A 50 -6.90 -6.77 -35.46
C ARG A 50 -7.70 -6.57 -34.18
N ASN A 51 -8.08 -5.34 -33.85
CA ASN A 51 -9.03 -5.09 -32.77
C ASN A 51 -10.39 -5.73 -33.08
N LYS A 52 -10.88 -5.56 -34.31
CA LYS A 52 -12.14 -6.14 -34.76
C LYS A 52 -12.14 -7.67 -34.77
N GLU A 53 -11.03 -8.28 -35.16
CA GLU A 53 -10.83 -9.72 -35.08
C GLU A 53 -10.96 -10.21 -33.63
N ARG A 54 -10.31 -9.54 -32.67
CA ARG A 54 -10.44 -9.87 -31.24
C ARG A 54 -11.87 -9.72 -30.73
N GLU A 55 -12.58 -8.67 -31.12
CA GLU A 55 -13.99 -8.50 -30.77
C GLU A 55 -14.86 -9.66 -31.25
N PHE A 56 -14.65 -10.15 -32.48
CA PHE A 56 -15.39 -11.32 -32.99
C PHE A 56 -15.06 -12.59 -32.22
N MET A 57 -13.79 -12.82 -31.88
CA MET A 57 -13.38 -13.97 -31.08
C MET A 57 -14.00 -13.93 -29.68
N GLU A 58 -13.95 -12.77 -29.02
CA GLU A 58 -14.54 -12.59 -27.69
C GLU A 58 -16.06 -12.74 -27.72
N ALA A 59 -16.73 -12.14 -28.70
CA ALA A 59 -18.17 -12.27 -28.88
C ALA A 59 -18.58 -13.74 -29.10
N MET A 60 -17.81 -14.51 -29.88
CA MET A 60 -18.08 -15.93 -30.07
C MET A 60 -17.92 -16.73 -28.77
N ASN A 61 -16.82 -16.52 -28.04
CA ASN A 61 -16.55 -17.21 -26.78
C ASN A 61 -17.69 -16.96 -25.77
N ARG A 62 -18.18 -15.71 -25.68
CA ARG A 62 -19.32 -15.33 -24.84
C ARG A 62 -20.64 -15.90 -25.35
N ALA A 63 -20.89 -15.88 -26.66
CA ALA A 63 -22.09 -16.42 -27.28
C ALA A 63 -22.25 -17.94 -27.04
N LEU A 64 -21.14 -18.67 -27.08
CA LEU A 64 -21.08 -20.10 -26.78
C LEU A 64 -21.07 -20.40 -25.27
N GLY A 65 -20.96 -19.38 -24.42
CA GLY A 65 -20.84 -19.53 -22.97
C GLY A 65 -19.63 -20.36 -22.56
N LEU A 66 -18.52 -20.29 -23.31
CA LEU A 66 -17.33 -21.07 -23.00
C LEU A 66 -16.76 -20.64 -21.65
N ALA A 67 -16.54 -21.62 -20.77
CA ALA A 67 -15.80 -21.42 -19.53
C ALA A 67 -14.42 -22.03 -19.70
N PHE A 68 -13.38 -21.30 -19.31
CA PHE A 68 -12.01 -21.79 -19.37
C PHE A 68 -11.32 -21.46 -18.06
N ASP A 69 -10.95 -22.50 -17.31
CA ASP A 69 -10.25 -22.41 -16.05
C ASP A 69 -8.80 -22.87 -16.25
N VAL A 70 -7.83 -22.14 -15.71
CA VAL A 70 -6.41 -22.52 -15.70
C VAL A 70 -5.95 -22.45 -14.26
N LEU A 71 -6.00 -23.57 -13.56
CA LEU A 71 -5.81 -23.61 -12.11
C LEU A 71 -4.54 -24.38 -11.77
N VAL A 72 -3.75 -23.84 -10.86
CA VAL A 72 -2.67 -24.58 -10.21
C VAL A 72 -3.29 -25.78 -9.49
N ASP A 73 -2.67 -26.95 -9.62
CA ASP A 73 -3.11 -28.14 -8.92
C ASP A 73 -2.63 -28.08 -7.46
N PRO A 74 -3.40 -28.62 -6.50
CA PRO A 74 -2.91 -28.84 -5.15
C PRO A 74 -1.61 -29.65 -5.16
N GLY A 75 -0.69 -29.34 -4.25
CA GLY A 75 0.53 -30.13 -4.09
C GLY A 75 0.20 -31.57 -3.68
N GLU A 76 1.05 -32.52 -4.06
CA GLU A 76 0.87 -33.95 -3.76
C GLU A 76 0.83 -34.26 -2.25
N GLU A 77 1.42 -33.38 -1.43
CA GLU A 77 1.36 -33.45 0.03
C GLU A 77 0.16 -32.66 0.57
N GLY A 78 -0.97 -33.36 0.68
CA GLY A 78 -2.00 -33.05 1.66
C GLY A 78 -2.00 -34.15 2.70
N GLU A 79 -1.69 -33.80 3.96
CA GLU A 79 -1.93 -34.65 5.13
C GLU A 79 -3.38 -35.13 5.14
N GLY A 80 -3.61 -36.33 4.63
CA GLY A 80 -4.84 -37.06 4.88
C GLY A 80 -4.84 -37.49 6.33
N PHE A 81 -5.72 -36.92 7.15
CA PHE A 81 -6.10 -37.55 8.41
C PHE A 81 -6.53 -39.00 8.11
N PRO A 82 -5.94 -40.02 8.77
CA PRO A 82 -6.35 -41.39 8.53
C PRO A 82 -7.79 -41.56 9.02
N GLY A 83 -8.72 -41.85 8.10
CA GLY A 83 -10.05 -42.34 8.45
C GLY A 83 -11.28 -41.61 7.91
N ASN A 84 -11.20 -40.78 6.86
CA ASN A 84 -12.42 -40.20 6.27
C ASN A 84 -12.53 -40.45 4.76
N SER A 85 -13.23 -41.54 4.40
CA SER A 85 -13.80 -41.73 3.07
C SER A 85 -14.85 -40.63 2.80
N GLN A 86 -14.68 -39.90 1.69
CA GLN A 86 -15.63 -38.89 1.14
C GLN A 86 -15.67 -37.49 1.82
N ARG A 87 -14.53 -36.81 1.96
CA ARG A 87 -14.53 -35.33 2.03
C ARG A 87 -13.80 -34.73 0.83
N THR A 88 -14.51 -33.83 0.14
CA THR A 88 -14.06 -32.87 -0.87
C THR A 88 -12.69 -32.31 -0.46
N TRP A 89 -11.63 -32.72 -1.15
CA TRP A 89 -10.32 -32.12 -0.98
C TRP A 89 -10.46 -30.62 -1.24
N LEU A 90 -10.24 -29.80 -0.22
CA LEU A 90 -10.10 -28.35 -0.40
C LEU A 90 -8.93 -28.16 -1.35
N ARG A 91 -9.18 -27.57 -2.52
CA ARG A 91 -8.20 -27.41 -3.60
C ARG A 91 -7.16 -26.31 -3.28
N GLU A 92 -6.71 -26.20 -2.04
CA GLU A 92 -5.76 -25.15 -1.67
C GLU A 92 -4.39 -25.41 -2.31
N THR A 93 -3.86 -24.38 -2.95
CA THR A 93 -2.53 -24.37 -3.56
C THR A 93 -1.60 -23.51 -2.72
N PHE A 94 -0.34 -23.37 -3.15
CA PHE A 94 0.46 -22.26 -2.66
C PHE A 94 -0.18 -20.92 -3.07
N SER A 95 0.11 -19.86 -2.34
CA SER A 95 -0.44 -18.52 -2.61
C SER A 95 0.29 -17.85 -3.77
N VAL A 96 1.62 -17.99 -3.80
CA VAL A 96 2.52 -17.41 -4.81
C VAL A 96 3.55 -18.43 -5.27
N ALA A 97 3.95 -18.38 -6.54
CA ALA A 97 5.08 -19.14 -7.00
C ALA A 97 6.39 -18.48 -6.55
N ILE A 98 7.42 -19.27 -6.28
CA ILE A 98 8.76 -18.78 -5.94
C ILE A 98 9.78 -19.22 -7.01
N PRO A 99 10.88 -18.48 -7.23
CA PRO A 99 11.95 -18.91 -8.12
C PRO A 99 12.43 -20.33 -7.83
N GLY A 100 12.66 -21.11 -8.89
CA GLY A 100 13.05 -22.53 -8.79
C GLY A 100 11.89 -23.50 -8.53
N GLN A 101 10.69 -23.02 -8.19
CA GLN A 101 9.56 -23.89 -7.88
C GLN A 101 9.05 -24.64 -9.10
N ARG A 102 8.72 -25.92 -8.90
CA ARG A 102 8.00 -26.75 -9.85
C ARG A 102 6.62 -27.07 -9.32
N PHE A 103 5.62 -26.96 -10.18
CA PHE A 103 4.23 -27.25 -9.84
C PHE A 103 3.46 -27.72 -11.08
N THR A 104 2.28 -28.30 -10.88
CA THR A 104 1.39 -28.65 -11.99
C THR A 104 0.18 -27.72 -12.03
N MET A 105 -0.39 -27.56 -13.21
CA MET A 105 -1.64 -26.85 -13.42
C MET A 105 -2.52 -27.60 -14.40
N THR A 106 -3.84 -27.51 -14.20
CA THR A 106 -4.83 -28.08 -15.08
C THR A 106 -5.65 -26.98 -15.75
N ALA A 107 -5.66 -27.00 -17.07
CA ALA A 107 -6.51 -26.16 -17.90
C ALA A 107 -7.76 -26.94 -18.32
N THR A 108 -8.96 -26.42 -18.04
CA THR A 108 -10.25 -27.06 -18.34
C THR A 108 -11.14 -26.11 -19.13
N ALA A 109 -11.47 -26.46 -20.37
CA ALA A 109 -12.43 -25.75 -21.20
C ALA A 109 -13.77 -26.49 -21.18
N THR A 110 -14.88 -25.78 -20.92
CA THR A 110 -16.24 -26.33 -20.91
C THR A 110 -17.10 -25.59 -21.93
N ASN A 111 -17.76 -26.34 -22.81
CA ASN A 111 -18.76 -25.78 -23.73
C ASN A 111 -20.13 -25.70 -23.02
N ARG A 112 -20.74 -24.53 -22.88
CA ARG A 112 -22.08 -24.40 -22.25
C ARG A 112 -23.23 -24.29 -23.27
N SER A 113 -22.89 -24.09 -24.54
CA SER A 113 -23.86 -23.99 -25.63
C SER A 113 -24.29 -25.37 -26.16
N PRO A 114 -25.43 -25.44 -26.87
CA PRO A 114 -25.80 -26.62 -27.64
C PRO A 114 -25.02 -26.76 -28.96
N MET A 115 -24.19 -25.79 -29.33
CA MET A 115 -23.39 -25.87 -30.55
C MET A 115 -22.14 -26.72 -30.31
N ARG A 116 -21.99 -27.79 -31.07
CA ARG A 116 -20.81 -28.65 -31.00
C ARG A 116 -19.57 -27.92 -31.50
N ILE A 117 -18.49 -27.92 -30.71
CA ILE A 117 -17.20 -27.35 -31.10
C ILE A 117 -16.12 -28.43 -31.15
N GLU A 118 -15.06 -28.17 -31.92
CA GLU A 118 -13.93 -29.09 -32.08
C GLU A 118 -12.66 -28.50 -31.44
N PRO A 119 -12.25 -28.94 -30.24
CA PRO A 119 -10.96 -28.56 -29.66
C PRO A 119 -9.80 -28.90 -30.59
N VAL A 120 -8.90 -27.94 -30.78
CA VAL A 120 -7.67 -28.11 -31.56
C VAL A 120 -6.48 -28.30 -30.62
N GLU A 121 -6.37 -27.45 -29.60
CA GLU A 121 -5.25 -27.46 -28.67
C GLU A 121 -5.62 -26.75 -27.37
N ILE A 122 -5.07 -27.23 -26.26
CA ILE A 122 -4.90 -26.42 -25.05
C ILE A 122 -3.40 -26.25 -24.85
N ALA A 123 -2.94 -25.01 -24.80
CA ALA A 123 -1.54 -24.63 -24.60
C ALA A 123 -1.39 -23.68 -23.41
N VAL A 124 -0.16 -23.46 -22.97
CA VAL A 124 0.17 -22.47 -21.94
C VAL A 124 1.29 -21.58 -22.46
N ARG A 125 1.06 -20.26 -22.42
CA ARG A 125 2.07 -19.23 -22.67
C ARG A 125 2.65 -18.78 -21.33
N ALA A 126 3.97 -18.79 -21.23
CA ALA A 126 4.73 -18.32 -20.08
C ALA A 126 5.88 -17.41 -20.55
N PRO A 127 6.53 -16.64 -19.65
CA PRO A 127 7.65 -15.78 -20.00
C PRO A 127 8.87 -16.57 -20.48
N GLN A 128 9.80 -15.89 -21.14
CA GLN A 128 11.08 -16.50 -21.55
C GLN A 128 11.81 -17.09 -20.34
N GLY A 129 12.44 -18.27 -20.51
CA GLY A 129 13.18 -18.98 -19.46
C GLY A 129 12.33 -19.95 -18.63
N TRP A 130 11.00 -19.78 -18.60
CA TRP A 130 10.10 -20.73 -17.97
C TRP A 130 10.04 -22.04 -18.75
N ARG A 131 10.02 -23.17 -18.03
CA ARG A 131 9.80 -24.48 -18.64
C ARG A 131 8.37 -24.92 -18.43
N VAL A 132 7.65 -25.16 -19.52
CA VAL A 132 6.29 -25.68 -19.52
C VAL A 132 6.28 -27.00 -20.26
N ARG A 133 5.90 -28.08 -19.59
CA ARG A 133 5.81 -29.42 -20.15
C ARG A 133 4.36 -29.88 -20.13
N LEU A 134 3.79 -30.14 -21.31
CA LEU A 134 2.50 -30.81 -21.42
C LEU A 134 2.65 -32.24 -20.89
N LEU A 135 1.87 -32.60 -19.87
CA LEU A 135 1.84 -33.96 -19.32
C LEU A 135 0.84 -34.83 -20.09
N TRP A 136 -0.36 -34.31 -20.28
CA TRP A 136 -1.42 -34.95 -21.09
C TRP A 136 -2.45 -33.92 -21.52
N GLN A 137 -3.18 -34.23 -22.59
CA GLN A 137 -4.37 -33.51 -23.01
C GLN A 137 -5.45 -34.46 -23.52
N GLU A 138 -6.69 -34.11 -23.23
CA GLU A 138 -7.91 -34.81 -23.65
C GLU A 138 -8.73 -33.85 -24.50
N LEU A 139 -8.60 -34.01 -25.82
CA LEU A 139 -9.29 -33.21 -26.82
C LEU A 139 -10.28 -34.10 -27.56
N ARG A 140 -11.57 -33.89 -27.31
CA ARG A 140 -12.66 -34.53 -28.04
C ARG A 140 -13.67 -33.46 -28.47
N PRO A 141 -14.45 -33.65 -29.54
CA PRO A 141 -15.53 -32.73 -29.87
C PRO A 141 -16.44 -32.51 -28.64
N LEU A 142 -16.75 -31.25 -28.34
CA LEU A 142 -17.48 -30.88 -27.14
C LEU A 142 -18.92 -30.54 -27.48
N ASP A 143 -19.83 -31.41 -27.06
CA ASP A 143 -21.25 -31.09 -27.00
C ASP A 143 -21.56 -30.26 -25.74
N ARG A 144 -22.84 -30.06 -25.43
CA ARG A 144 -23.25 -29.23 -24.30
C ARG A 144 -22.76 -29.81 -22.97
N ASN A 145 -22.04 -28.99 -22.21
CA ASN A 145 -21.39 -29.29 -20.93
C ASN A 145 -20.25 -30.31 -20.98
N ASP A 146 -19.80 -30.73 -22.17
CA ASP A 146 -18.57 -31.49 -22.30
C ASP A 146 -17.35 -30.62 -21.99
N GLN A 147 -16.25 -31.30 -21.62
CA GLN A 147 -15.01 -30.67 -21.23
C GLN A 147 -13.82 -31.19 -22.04
N ALA A 148 -12.92 -30.29 -22.41
CA ALA A 148 -11.56 -30.61 -22.81
C ALA A 148 -10.61 -30.22 -21.68
N ARG A 149 -9.57 -31.02 -21.46
CA ARG A 149 -8.63 -30.81 -20.35
C ARG A 149 -7.20 -31.00 -20.81
N ALA A 150 -6.29 -30.23 -20.24
CA ALA A 150 -4.86 -30.48 -20.37
C ALA A 150 -4.16 -30.18 -19.06
N ARG A 151 -3.17 -31.01 -18.70
CA ARG A 151 -2.36 -30.82 -17.51
C ARG A 151 -0.93 -30.53 -17.90
N PHE A 152 -0.37 -29.51 -17.27
CA PHE A 152 0.97 -29.03 -17.52
C PHE A 152 1.77 -29.11 -16.23
N GLU A 153 3.07 -29.29 -16.40
CA GLU A 153 4.06 -29.04 -15.39
C GLU A 153 4.82 -27.77 -15.73
N VAL A 154 4.94 -26.88 -14.76
CA VAL A 154 5.58 -25.58 -14.92
C VAL A 154 6.73 -25.47 -13.92
N THR A 155 7.88 -25.02 -14.41
CA THR A 155 9.06 -24.73 -13.58
C THR A 155 9.42 -23.26 -13.72
N VAL A 156 9.39 -22.55 -12.59
CA VAL A 156 9.82 -21.15 -12.47
C VAL A 156 11.35 -21.12 -12.50
N PRO A 157 11.98 -20.28 -13.34
CA PRO A 157 13.43 -20.16 -13.34
C PRO A 157 13.96 -19.51 -12.05
N GLU A 158 15.21 -19.78 -11.70
CA GLU A 158 15.86 -19.28 -10.45
C GLU A 158 16.04 -17.76 -10.42
N ASP A 159 16.04 -17.12 -11.59
CA ASP A 159 16.18 -15.69 -11.84
C ASP A 159 14.85 -15.03 -12.28
N ALA A 160 13.71 -15.70 -12.07
CA ALA A 160 12.40 -15.14 -12.41
C ALA A 160 12.17 -13.78 -11.73
N GLU A 161 11.77 -12.79 -12.53
CA GLU A 161 11.29 -11.51 -12.00
C GLU A 161 10.05 -11.73 -11.13
N TYR A 162 9.96 -11.01 -10.01
CA TYR A 162 8.77 -11.06 -9.17
C TYR A 162 7.64 -10.24 -9.80
N THR A 163 6.42 -10.77 -9.74
CA THR A 163 5.23 -10.08 -10.24
C THR A 163 4.98 -8.83 -9.39
N ARG A 164 5.23 -7.65 -9.97
CA ARG A 164 5.16 -6.35 -9.30
C ARG A 164 4.60 -5.28 -10.24
N PRO A 165 4.09 -4.14 -9.73
CA PRO A 165 3.72 -3.01 -10.56
C PRO A 165 4.89 -2.58 -11.47
N TYR A 166 4.57 -2.14 -12.69
CA TYR A 166 5.58 -1.66 -13.65
C TYR A 166 6.04 -0.23 -13.36
N TRP A 167 5.70 0.29 -12.19
CA TRP A 167 5.99 1.63 -11.73
C TRP A 167 6.39 1.62 -10.25
N SER A 168 7.18 2.61 -9.82
CA SER A 168 7.53 2.78 -8.41
C SER A 168 7.82 4.24 -8.05
N ARG A 169 7.88 4.51 -6.75
CA ARG A 169 8.51 5.69 -6.16
C ARG A 169 9.64 5.21 -5.24
N ALA A 170 10.77 5.89 -5.25
CA ALA A 170 11.86 5.63 -4.31
C ALA A 170 11.46 6.12 -2.91
N SER A 171 10.78 7.26 -2.84
CA SER A 171 10.23 7.84 -1.62
C SER A 171 8.75 8.19 -1.77
N GLU A 172 7.89 7.61 -0.94
CA GLU A 172 6.46 7.93 -0.89
C GLU A 172 6.17 9.33 -0.32
N TYR A 173 7.16 9.95 0.30
CA TYR A 173 7.06 11.29 0.87
C TYR A 173 7.71 12.36 -0.02
N HIS A 174 8.79 12.04 -0.74
CA HIS A 174 9.60 13.06 -1.44
C HIS A 174 9.44 13.06 -2.97
N ASP A 175 8.98 11.97 -3.58
CA ASP A 175 8.89 11.91 -5.05
C ASP A 175 7.52 12.38 -5.54
N ALA A 176 7.40 13.39 -6.41
CA ALA A 176 6.07 13.82 -6.90
C ALA A 176 5.47 12.91 -7.98
N VAL A 177 6.29 12.07 -8.63
CA VAL A 177 5.89 11.26 -9.80
C VAL A 177 6.39 9.83 -9.70
N TYR A 178 5.69 8.91 -10.38
CA TYR A 178 6.13 7.52 -10.51
C TYR A 178 7.16 7.37 -11.62
N THR A 179 8.20 6.57 -11.36
CA THR A 179 9.10 6.07 -12.41
C THR A 179 8.45 4.87 -13.08
N ILE A 180 8.39 4.87 -14.42
CA ILE A 180 7.87 3.76 -15.24
C ILE A 180 9.03 2.86 -15.68
N HIS A 181 8.98 1.58 -15.30
CA HIS A 181 10.05 0.60 -15.56
C HIS A 181 9.86 -0.17 -16.87
N LYS A 182 8.60 -0.31 -17.33
CA LYS A 182 8.24 -1.02 -18.58
C LYS A 182 7.36 -0.11 -19.43
N PRO A 183 7.93 0.75 -20.30
CA PRO A 183 7.17 1.70 -21.11
C PRO A 183 6.09 1.07 -22.00
N GLU A 184 6.29 -0.18 -22.41
CA GLU A 184 5.31 -0.97 -23.16
C GLU A 184 4.02 -1.28 -22.38
N PHE A 185 4.05 -1.16 -21.05
CA PHE A 185 2.89 -1.30 -20.18
C PHE A 185 2.26 0.04 -19.79
N LEU A 186 2.78 1.16 -20.31
CA LEU A 186 2.22 2.48 -20.07
C LEU A 186 0.74 2.50 -20.47
N ASN A 187 -0.10 3.07 -19.62
CA ASN A 187 -1.56 3.11 -19.73
C ASN A 187 -2.30 1.78 -19.51
N LEU A 188 -1.59 0.67 -19.26
CA LEU A 188 -2.24 -0.54 -18.75
C LEU A 188 -2.53 -0.38 -17.26
N PRO A 189 -3.67 -0.86 -16.75
CA PRO A 189 -3.93 -0.84 -15.31
C PRO A 189 -2.91 -1.69 -14.55
N TRP A 190 -2.46 -2.82 -15.14
CA TRP A 190 -1.49 -3.75 -14.57
C TRP A 190 -0.65 -4.42 -15.66
N PRO A 191 0.53 -4.98 -15.33
CA PRO A 191 1.26 -5.85 -16.25
C PRO A 191 0.38 -7.02 -16.71
N PRO A 192 0.52 -7.49 -17.96
CA PRO A 192 -0.10 -8.74 -18.40
C PRO A 192 0.29 -9.91 -17.47
N PRO A 193 -0.62 -10.87 -17.23
CA PRO A 193 -0.31 -12.09 -16.50
C PRO A 193 0.89 -12.86 -17.07
N ASP A 194 1.76 -13.34 -16.19
CA ASP A 194 2.96 -14.08 -16.58
C ASP A 194 2.59 -15.40 -17.28
N VAL A 195 1.66 -16.16 -16.70
CA VAL A 195 1.21 -17.44 -17.23
C VAL A 195 -0.25 -17.37 -17.68
N VAL A 196 -0.49 -17.72 -18.94
CA VAL A 196 -1.81 -17.67 -19.59
C VAL A 196 -2.07 -18.98 -20.31
N GLY A 197 -3.15 -19.67 -19.97
CA GLY A 197 -3.64 -20.78 -20.77
C GLY A 197 -4.32 -20.27 -22.05
N VAL A 198 -4.23 -21.06 -23.10
CA VAL A 198 -4.76 -20.75 -24.43
C VAL A 198 -5.55 -21.97 -24.92
N PHE A 199 -6.86 -21.81 -25.08
CA PHE A 199 -7.74 -22.83 -25.66
C PHE A 199 -8.06 -22.45 -27.10
N THR A 200 -7.67 -23.32 -28.04
CA THR A 200 -7.94 -23.16 -29.47
C THR A 200 -8.97 -24.19 -29.90
N TYR A 201 -10.03 -23.75 -30.59
CA TYR A 201 -11.08 -24.63 -31.10
C TYR A 201 -11.56 -24.19 -32.48
N ARG A 202 -12.28 -25.09 -33.17
CA ARG A 202 -12.95 -24.83 -34.44
C ARG A 202 -14.45 -24.91 -34.29
N LEU A 203 -15.12 -24.03 -35.03
CA LEU A 203 -16.56 -24.07 -35.26
C LEU A 203 -16.82 -23.69 -36.72
N ASP A 204 -17.54 -24.53 -37.46
CA ASP A 204 -17.76 -24.43 -38.90
C ASP A 204 -16.46 -24.12 -39.68
N GLY A 205 -15.36 -24.79 -39.34
CA GLY A 205 -14.07 -24.61 -40.00
C GLY A 205 -13.35 -23.28 -39.70
N VAL A 206 -13.88 -22.42 -38.82
CA VAL A 206 -13.19 -21.20 -38.36
C VAL A 206 -12.53 -21.45 -37.01
N THR A 207 -11.28 -21.03 -36.87
CA THR A 207 -10.50 -21.18 -35.64
C THR A 207 -10.72 -19.98 -34.72
N PHE A 208 -11.01 -20.27 -33.45
CA PHE A 208 -11.18 -19.32 -32.37
C PHE A 208 -10.22 -19.64 -31.22
N THR A 209 -9.92 -18.63 -30.42
CA THR A 209 -9.06 -18.75 -29.24
C THR A 209 -9.73 -18.11 -28.04
N LEU A 210 -9.62 -18.76 -26.89
CA LEU A 210 -10.01 -18.27 -25.57
C LEU A 210 -8.80 -18.35 -24.65
N THR A 211 -8.48 -17.24 -23.97
CA THR A 211 -7.33 -17.17 -23.06
C THR A 211 -7.78 -16.92 -21.64
N GLN A 212 -7.13 -17.57 -20.67
CA GLN A 212 -7.38 -17.37 -19.24
C GLN A 212 -6.04 -17.32 -18.49
N PRO A 213 -5.81 -16.32 -17.61
CA PRO A 213 -4.65 -16.31 -16.73
C PRO A 213 -4.62 -17.53 -15.80
N ALA A 214 -3.44 -18.06 -15.52
CA ALA A 214 -3.29 -19.10 -14.51
C ALA A 214 -3.61 -18.54 -13.12
N GLN A 215 -4.27 -19.35 -12.29
CA GLN A 215 -4.73 -18.93 -10.96
C GLN A 215 -4.35 -19.94 -9.87
N THR A 216 -4.02 -19.43 -8.69
CA THR A 216 -3.93 -20.18 -7.43
C THR A 216 -5.30 -20.19 -6.74
N VAL A 217 -5.47 -21.15 -5.84
CA VAL A 217 -6.75 -21.41 -5.16
C VAL A 217 -6.53 -21.42 -3.65
N PHE A 218 -7.38 -20.72 -2.92
CA PHE A 218 -7.39 -20.70 -1.45
C PHE A 218 -8.83 -20.71 -0.92
N VAL A 219 -9.03 -21.07 0.36
CA VAL A 219 -10.37 -21.13 0.96
C VAL A 219 -10.53 -20.04 2.00
N ASP A 220 -11.50 -19.14 1.77
CA ASP A 220 -11.87 -18.10 2.72
C ASP A 220 -13.16 -18.49 3.48
N ARG A 221 -13.11 -18.51 4.82
CA ARG A 221 -14.11 -19.18 5.67
C ARG A 221 -15.50 -18.50 5.83
N PRO A 222 -15.84 -17.38 5.15
CA PRO A 222 -17.23 -17.04 4.83
C PRO A 222 -17.61 -17.22 3.36
N TRP A 223 -16.64 -17.32 2.44
CA TRP A 223 -16.84 -17.13 0.99
C TRP A 223 -16.51 -18.35 0.13
N GLY A 224 -15.91 -19.39 0.72
CA GLY A 224 -15.57 -20.64 0.02
C GLY A 224 -14.30 -20.53 -0.82
N GLU A 225 -14.25 -21.26 -1.93
CA GLU A 225 -13.11 -21.25 -2.86
C GLU A 225 -12.94 -19.86 -3.48
N GLN A 226 -11.74 -19.32 -3.36
CA GLN A 226 -11.32 -18.07 -3.96
C GLN A 226 -10.14 -18.35 -4.89
N ARG A 227 -10.11 -17.64 -6.02
CA ARG A 227 -9.07 -17.80 -7.05
C ARG A 227 -8.31 -16.50 -7.21
N ARG A 228 -6.98 -16.57 -7.19
CA ARG A 228 -6.08 -15.43 -7.39
C ARG A 228 -5.18 -15.66 -8.57
N LEU A 229 -4.78 -14.58 -9.23
CA LEU A 229 -3.77 -14.62 -10.27
C LEU A 229 -2.51 -15.31 -9.74
N LEU A 230 -1.96 -16.23 -10.52
CA LEU A 230 -0.64 -16.80 -10.26
C LEU A 230 0.42 -15.70 -10.36
N MET A 231 1.00 -15.34 -9.22
CA MET A 231 2.07 -14.35 -9.11
C MET A 231 3.38 -15.02 -8.66
N VAL A 232 4.51 -14.41 -9.00
CA VAL A 232 5.83 -14.76 -8.50
C VAL A 232 6.24 -13.82 -7.37
N ALA A 233 6.75 -14.38 -6.27
CA ALA A 233 7.28 -13.65 -5.12
C ALA A 233 8.62 -14.25 -4.66
N PRO A 234 9.45 -13.53 -3.89
CA PRO A 234 10.64 -14.13 -3.29
C PRO A 234 10.24 -15.23 -2.30
N PRO A 235 11.07 -16.27 -2.07
CA PRO A 235 10.82 -17.27 -1.03
C PRO A 235 10.75 -16.67 0.37
N VAL A 236 11.55 -15.63 0.65
CA VAL A 236 11.45 -14.82 1.86
C VAL A 236 11.39 -13.34 1.53
N SER A 237 10.46 -12.62 2.14
CA SER A 237 10.27 -11.17 1.97
C SER A 237 10.70 -10.44 3.24
N VAL A 238 11.42 -9.34 3.12
CA VAL A 238 11.94 -8.56 4.25
C VAL A 238 11.37 -7.15 4.25
N THR A 239 10.73 -6.74 5.35
CA THR A 239 10.25 -5.36 5.53
C THR A 239 10.77 -4.76 6.83
N VAL A 240 10.79 -3.44 6.91
CA VAL A 240 11.39 -2.70 8.04
C VAL A 240 10.43 -1.65 8.60
N SER A 241 10.53 -1.41 9.90
CA SER A 241 9.79 -0.36 10.60
C SER A 241 10.68 0.29 11.67
N PRO A 242 10.79 1.64 11.70
CA PRO A 242 10.22 2.58 10.73
C PRO A 242 10.95 2.52 9.37
N ARG A 243 10.38 3.11 8.32
CA ARG A 243 11.07 3.32 7.04
C ARG A 243 11.98 4.55 7.06
N ILE A 244 11.48 5.64 7.64
CA ILE A 244 12.24 6.85 7.93
C ILE A 244 12.27 7.03 9.44
N GLY A 245 13.47 7.14 9.99
CA GLY A 245 13.71 7.37 11.40
C GLY A 245 14.51 8.65 11.65
N ILE A 246 14.38 9.25 12.82
CA ILE A 246 15.23 10.37 13.26
C ILE A 246 16.29 9.87 14.24
N ILE A 247 17.48 10.49 14.18
CA ILE A 247 18.54 10.39 15.18
C ILE A 247 18.67 11.77 15.85
N PRO A 248 18.16 11.95 17.08
CA PRO A 248 18.44 13.17 17.84
C PRO A 248 19.96 13.33 18.04
N LEU A 249 20.50 14.52 17.84
CA LEU A 249 21.94 14.75 18.06
C LEU A 249 22.36 14.44 19.49
N GLY A 250 23.59 13.92 19.63
CA GLY A 250 24.19 13.60 20.92
C GLY A 250 23.82 12.24 21.50
N VAL A 251 22.88 11.51 20.89
CA VAL A 251 22.57 10.13 21.31
C VAL A 251 23.66 9.17 20.82
N THR A 252 24.03 8.21 21.67
CA THR A 252 24.94 7.09 21.33
C THR A 252 24.19 5.79 21.05
N ARG A 253 22.89 5.77 21.34
CA ARG A 253 21.95 4.66 21.14
C ARG A 253 20.62 5.24 20.71
N LEU A 254 19.99 4.66 19.68
CA LEU A 254 18.65 5.09 19.28
C LEU A 254 17.66 4.86 20.42
N PRO A 255 16.77 5.83 20.70
CA PRO A 255 15.80 5.70 21.80
C PRO A 255 14.64 4.75 21.46
N TYR A 256 14.61 4.21 20.25
CA TYR A 256 13.62 3.25 19.74
C TYR A 256 14.33 2.08 19.06
N PRO A 257 13.70 0.89 19.01
CA PRO A 257 14.23 -0.23 18.27
C PRO A 257 13.89 -0.16 16.78
N LEU A 258 14.70 -0.83 15.96
CA LEU A 258 14.41 -1.11 14.57
C LEU A 258 13.76 -2.50 14.47
N ARG A 259 12.61 -2.58 13.79
CA ARG A 259 11.91 -3.86 13.58
C ARG A 259 12.10 -4.33 12.16
N VAL A 260 12.42 -5.62 12.01
CA VAL A 260 12.50 -6.31 10.73
C VAL A 260 11.48 -7.43 10.72
N GLU A 261 10.61 -7.44 9.73
CA GLU A 261 9.62 -8.50 9.53
C GLU A 261 10.06 -9.36 8.36
N VAL A 262 10.18 -10.67 8.59
CA VAL A 262 10.47 -11.67 7.56
C VAL A 262 9.20 -12.48 7.32
N ARG A 263 8.76 -12.56 6.07
CA ARG A 263 7.61 -13.37 5.63
C ARG A 263 8.08 -14.59 4.84
N ASN A 264 7.47 -15.74 5.10
CA ASN A 264 7.69 -16.98 4.37
C ASN A 264 6.70 -17.15 3.21
N ASN A 265 7.20 -17.39 2.00
CA ASN A 265 6.40 -17.80 0.84
C ASN A 265 6.66 -19.27 0.44
N VAL A 266 7.48 -19.99 1.20
CA VAL A 266 7.73 -21.42 1.01
C VAL A 266 6.59 -22.20 1.65
N LYS A 267 6.00 -23.16 0.93
CA LYS A 267 4.85 -23.96 1.41
C LYS A 267 5.14 -24.74 2.70
N GLY A 268 6.37 -25.24 2.83
CA GLY A 268 6.83 -25.99 4.00
C GLY A 268 7.77 -25.18 4.88
N THR A 269 8.65 -25.91 5.56
CA THR A 269 9.61 -25.34 6.49
C THR A 269 10.66 -24.48 5.78
N ALA A 270 10.98 -23.33 6.36
CA ALA A 270 12.05 -22.47 5.90
C ALA A 270 12.88 -21.96 7.08
N GLU A 271 14.19 -22.13 7.01
CA GLU A 271 15.13 -21.71 8.06
C GLU A 271 16.20 -20.80 7.47
N GLY A 272 16.54 -19.75 8.20
CA GLY A 272 17.53 -18.78 7.74
C GLY A 272 17.89 -17.75 8.79
N LYS A 273 18.62 -16.73 8.37
CA LYS A 273 19.12 -15.68 9.26
C LYS A 273 18.70 -14.31 8.79
N VAL A 274 18.59 -13.37 9.71
CA VAL A 274 18.33 -11.96 9.42
C VAL A 274 19.28 -11.07 10.20
N ARG A 275 19.78 -10.02 9.56
CA ARG A 275 20.75 -9.08 10.12
C ARG A 275 20.55 -7.68 9.57
N LEU A 276 21.13 -6.69 10.24
CA LEU A 276 21.22 -5.33 9.74
C LEU A 276 22.64 -5.03 9.24
N ARG A 277 22.75 -4.50 8.03
CA ARG A 277 23.96 -3.83 7.53
C ARG A 277 23.86 -2.36 7.88
N VAL A 278 24.81 -1.89 8.67
CA VAL A 278 24.83 -0.54 9.24
C VAL A 278 26.07 0.23 8.76
N PRO A 279 26.05 1.57 8.80
CA PRO A 279 27.22 2.39 8.53
C PRO A 279 28.45 2.01 9.35
N MET A 280 29.64 2.29 8.80
CA MET A 280 30.91 1.99 9.46
C MET A 280 30.99 2.63 10.86
N GLY A 281 31.45 1.86 11.85
CA GLY A 281 31.58 2.31 13.23
C GLY A 281 30.30 2.17 14.07
N TRP A 282 29.14 1.89 13.46
CA TRP A 282 27.92 1.63 14.20
C TRP A 282 27.83 0.18 14.66
N MET A 283 27.08 -0.07 15.72
CA MET A 283 26.88 -1.40 16.28
C MET A 283 25.40 -1.73 16.36
N VAL A 284 25.07 -3.00 16.11
CA VAL A 284 23.71 -3.52 16.19
C VAL A 284 23.66 -4.70 17.18
N SER A 285 22.59 -4.75 17.97
CA SER A 285 22.31 -5.84 18.91
C SER A 285 20.86 -6.34 18.75
N PRO A 286 20.62 -7.63 18.52
CA PRO A 286 21.62 -8.67 18.25
C PRO A 286 22.35 -8.42 16.92
N ARG A 287 23.51 -9.07 16.70
CA ARG A 287 24.24 -8.96 15.41
C ARG A 287 23.51 -9.65 14.26
N GLU A 288 22.87 -10.77 14.58
CA GLU A 288 22.01 -11.57 13.70
C GLU A 288 20.93 -12.25 14.54
N ALA A 289 19.84 -12.64 13.90
CA ALA A 289 18.79 -13.48 14.47
C ALA A 289 18.44 -14.60 13.49
N THR A 290 18.00 -15.74 13.99
CA THR A 290 17.57 -16.88 13.18
C THR A 290 16.05 -16.89 13.09
N PHE A 291 15.50 -17.15 11.90
CA PHE A 291 14.08 -17.42 11.70
C PHE A 291 13.87 -18.89 11.35
N ARG A 292 12.73 -19.43 11.76
CA ARG A 292 12.28 -20.78 11.44
C ARG A 292 10.78 -20.78 11.23
N PHE A 293 10.35 -21.09 10.02
CA PHE A 293 8.95 -21.17 9.62
C PHE A 293 8.54 -22.62 9.43
N THR A 294 7.26 -22.92 9.61
CA THR A 294 6.67 -24.25 9.39
C THR A 294 5.76 -24.31 8.17
N HIS A 295 5.13 -23.20 7.79
CA HIS A 295 4.23 -23.11 6.64
C HIS A 295 4.32 -21.76 5.88
N GLU A 296 3.75 -21.73 4.67
CA GLU A 296 3.62 -20.50 3.87
C GLU A 296 2.74 -19.46 4.59
N GLY A 297 3.09 -18.18 4.46
CA GLY A 297 2.36 -17.07 5.04
C GLY A 297 2.75 -16.75 6.48
N GLU A 298 3.61 -17.57 7.12
CA GLU A 298 4.16 -17.22 8.42
C GLU A 298 5.02 -15.95 8.36
N VAL A 299 4.98 -15.22 9.47
CA VAL A 299 5.69 -13.96 9.64
C VAL A 299 6.37 -13.96 11.00
N GLN A 300 7.65 -13.60 11.05
CA GLN A 300 8.38 -13.37 12.29
C GLN A 300 8.96 -11.96 12.32
N THR A 301 8.82 -11.28 13.46
CA THR A 301 9.32 -9.93 13.69
C THR A 301 10.53 -9.97 14.61
N PHE A 302 11.63 -9.36 14.17
CA PHE A 302 12.89 -9.26 14.86
C PHE A 302 13.14 -7.81 15.28
N THR A 303 13.65 -7.64 16.50
CA THR A 303 13.90 -6.32 17.07
C THR A 303 15.40 -6.13 17.23
N PHE A 304 15.92 -5.07 16.63
CA PHE A 304 17.33 -4.69 16.67
C PHE A 304 17.49 -3.36 17.36
N GLN A 305 18.45 -3.28 18.27
CA GLN A 305 18.91 -2.04 18.86
C GLN A 305 20.14 -1.53 18.12
N LEU A 306 20.10 -0.26 17.72
CA LEU A 306 21.22 0.40 17.07
C LEU A 306 21.97 1.33 18.04
N SER A 307 23.28 1.19 18.08
CA SER A 307 24.22 2.13 18.67
C SER A 307 24.93 2.89 17.57
N VAL A 308 24.82 4.21 17.61
CA VAL A 308 25.30 5.12 16.59
C VAL A 308 26.58 5.80 17.06
N SER A 309 27.47 6.08 16.12
CA SER A 309 28.70 6.85 16.33
C SER A 309 28.67 8.10 15.47
N ARG A 310 29.21 9.22 16.00
CA ARG A 310 29.43 10.51 15.31
C ARG A 310 28.46 10.77 14.13
N VAL A 311 27.30 11.35 14.43
CA VAL A 311 26.35 11.80 13.42
C VAL A 311 26.44 13.30 13.20
N GLU A 312 26.22 13.74 11.98
CA GLU A 312 26.21 15.17 11.62
C GLU A 312 24.78 15.64 11.36
N ALA A 313 24.44 16.84 11.84
CA ALA A 313 23.12 17.43 11.64
C ALA A 313 22.76 17.50 10.14
N GLY A 314 21.53 17.10 9.80
CA GLY A 314 21.02 17.15 8.43
C GLY A 314 21.52 16.03 7.51
N LYS A 315 22.39 15.12 7.96
CA LYS A 315 22.79 13.94 7.17
C LYS A 315 21.81 12.79 7.32
N SER A 316 21.56 12.09 6.22
CA SER A 316 20.86 10.81 6.18
C SER A 316 21.84 9.64 6.16
N TYR A 317 21.50 8.57 6.87
CA TYR A 317 22.23 7.32 6.92
C TYR A 317 21.30 6.17 6.55
N HIS A 318 21.82 5.14 5.87
CA HIS A 318 21.00 4.01 5.44
C HIS A 318 21.38 2.75 6.22
N VAL A 319 20.36 2.06 6.71
CA VAL A 319 20.48 0.74 7.36
C VAL A 319 19.69 -0.26 6.53
N HIS A 320 20.33 -1.34 6.10
CA HIS A 320 19.68 -2.34 5.26
C HIS A 320 19.42 -3.61 6.06
N ALA A 321 18.17 -4.06 6.09
CA ALA A 321 17.83 -5.38 6.59
C ALA A 321 18.07 -6.43 5.50
N VAL A 322 18.72 -7.53 5.86
CA VAL A 322 19.08 -8.60 4.95
C VAL A 322 18.68 -9.93 5.58
N ALA A 323 17.82 -10.67 4.90
CA ALA A 323 17.56 -12.08 5.21
C ALA A 323 18.42 -12.97 4.32
N GLU A 324 18.98 -14.02 4.89
CA GLU A 324 19.74 -15.04 4.19
C GLU A 324 18.97 -16.36 4.24
N TYR A 325 18.73 -16.95 3.07
CA TYR A 325 18.03 -18.21 2.90
C TYR A 325 18.66 -18.99 1.73
N HIS A 326 19.07 -20.25 1.98
CA HIS A 326 19.82 -21.09 1.01
C HIS A 326 21.02 -20.38 0.36
N GLY A 327 21.79 -19.61 1.13
CA GLY A 327 22.97 -18.89 0.63
C GLY A 327 22.67 -17.71 -0.30
N LYS A 328 21.39 -17.35 -0.48
CA LYS A 328 20.95 -16.13 -1.18
C LYS A 328 20.50 -15.07 -0.19
N GLU A 329 20.77 -13.82 -0.53
CA GLU A 329 20.35 -12.68 0.27
C GLU A 329 19.10 -12.02 -0.31
N TYR A 330 18.18 -11.67 0.58
CA TYR A 330 16.93 -11.00 0.28
C TYR A 330 16.89 -9.67 1.02
N THR A 331 16.74 -8.59 0.24
CA THR A 331 16.84 -7.20 0.71
C THR A 331 15.62 -6.36 0.34
N GLU A 332 14.54 -7.02 -0.07
CA GLU A 332 13.25 -6.39 -0.37
C GLU A 332 12.12 -7.23 0.18
N GLY A 333 10.96 -6.60 0.32
CA GLY A 333 9.72 -7.24 0.72
C GLY A 333 8.55 -6.46 0.16
N TYR A 334 7.34 -6.91 0.48
CA TYR A 334 6.15 -6.28 -0.07
C TYR A 334 5.00 -6.19 0.92
N GLN A 335 4.24 -5.11 0.76
CA GLN A 335 2.91 -4.99 1.34
C GLN A 335 1.91 -5.65 0.41
N VAL A 336 1.09 -6.55 0.95
CA VAL A 336 -0.06 -7.10 0.21
C VAL A 336 -1.18 -6.06 0.24
N ILE A 337 -1.53 -5.54 -0.93
CA ILE A 337 -2.71 -4.70 -1.14
C ILE A 337 -3.83 -5.64 -1.59
N ALA A 338 -4.73 -5.96 -0.67
CA ALA A 338 -5.85 -6.85 -0.91
C ALA A 338 -7.15 -6.24 -0.43
N TYR A 339 -8.13 -6.24 -1.31
CA TYR A 339 -9.54 -5.96 -1.01
C TYR A 339 -10.34 -7.13 -1.56
N ARG A 340 -11.48 -7.46 -0.94
CA ARG A 340 -12.22 -8.68 -1.28
C ARG A 340 -12.57 -8.75 -2.77
N GLU A 341 -13.00 -7.63 -3.34
CA GLU A 341 -13.46 -7.50 -4.72
C GLU A 341 -12.33 -7.30 -5.75
N LEU A 342 -11.08 -7.13 -5.30
CA LEU A 342 -9.94 -6.79 -6.15
C LEU A 342 -8.88 -7.88 -6.12
N GLU A 343 -8.16 -8.02 -7.23
CA GLU A 343 -7.00 -8.90 -7.30
C GLU A 343 -5.90 -8.38 -6.35
N PRO A 344 -5.38 -9.19 -5.42
CA PRO A 344 -4.29 -8.80 -4.54
C PRO A 344 -3.05 -8.41 -5.34
N ARG A 345 -2.38 -7.34 -4.90
CA ARG A 345 -1.13 -6.88 -5.50
C ARG A 345 -0.05 -6.71 -4.45
N HIS A 346 1.19 -6.96 -4.85
CA HIS A 346 2.35 -6.78 -3.99
C HIS A 346 3.01 -5.44 -4.28
N LEU A 347 2.95 -4.52 -3.31
CA LEU A 347 3.68 -3.27 -3.37
C LEU A 347 5.07 -3.47 -2.76
N TYR A 348 6.04 -3.74 -3.63
CA TYR A 348 7.43 -4.00 -3.26
C TYR A 348 8.15 -2.75 -2.78
N ARG A 349 9.02 -2.92 -1.78
CA ARG A 349 9.90 -1.89 -1.24
C ARG A 349 11.24 -2.50 -0.84
N PRO A 350 12.36 -1.76 -1.00
CA PRO A 350 13.63 -2.18 -0.41
C PRO A 350 13.50 -2.22 1.11
N ALA A 351 14.16 -3.19 1.75
CA ALA A 351 14.23 -3.33 3.20
C ALA A 351 15.28 -2.37 3.80
N THR A 352 15.14 -1.08 3.48
CA THR A 352 16.08 -0.02 3.86
C THR A 352 15.40 0.97 4.79
N ILE A 353 16.10 1.32 5.87
CA ILE A 353 15.72 2.35 6.82
C ILE A 353 16.59 3.58 6.55
N GLU A 354 15.97 4.71 6.24
CA GLU A 354 16.65 6.00 6.19
C GLU A 354 16.61 6.64 7.58
N LEU A 355 17.77 6.88 8.18
CA LEU A 355 17.91 7.53 9.48
C LEU A 355 18.47 8.95 9.30
N ARG A 356 17.68 9.96 9.61
CA ARG A 356 18.04 11.38 9.48
C ARG A 356 18.51 11.94 10.81
N ALA A 357 19.73 12.45 10.86
CA ALA A 357 20.24 13.11 12.05
C ALA A 357 19.67 14.53 12.18
N ALA A 358 19.00 14.81 13.29
CA ALA A 358 18.32 16.08 13.53
C ALA A 358 18.75 16.67 14.88
N ASP A 359 19.07 17.97 14.89
CA ASP A 359 19.26 18.73 16.13
C ASP A 359 17.89 18.98 16.74
N VAL A 360 17.35 18.01 17.48
CA VAL A 360 16.05 18.10 18.12
C VAL A 360 16.24 17.86 19.60
N LYS A 361 15.81 18.83 20.40
CA LYS A 361 15.73 18.73 21.86
C LYS A 361 14.28 18.56 22.25
N VAL A 362 14.06 17.79 23.31
CA VAL A 362 12.76 17.62 23.95
C VAL A 362 12.94 17.77 25.44
N ALA A 363 11.93 18.28 26.15
CA ALA A 363 11.99 18.28 27.61
C ALA A 363 12.15 16.84 28.14
N PRO A 364 12.99 16.64 29.18
CA PRO A 364 13.24 15.29 29.70
C PRO A 364 12.01 14.73 30.43
N GLY A 365 11.76 13.43 30.26
CA GLY A 365 10.77 12.69 31.05
C GLY A 365 9.30 12.99 30.72
N LEU A 366 9.01 13.51 29.52
CA LEU A 366 7.64 13.82 29.10
C LEU A 366 6.78 12.56 29.00
N ARG A 367 5.54 12.68 29.49
CA ARG A 367 4.45 11.73 29.28
C ARG A 367 3.35 12.38 28.44
N ILE A 368 3.11 11.85 27.25
CA ILE A 368 2.14 12.41 26.30
C ILE A 368 0.94 11.49 26.17
N GLY A 369 -0.25 12.04 26.38
CA GLY A 369 -1.51 11.37 26.04
C GLY A 369 -1.85 11.65 24.57
N TYR A 370 -2.21 10.63 23.80
CA TYR A 370 -2.54 10.80 22.38
C TYR A 370 -3.92 10.22 22.06
N VAL A 371 -4.85 11.06 21.60
CA VAL A 371 -6.16 10.62 21.09
C VAL A 371 -6.03 10.42 19.59
N MET A 372 -6.03 9.16 19.14
CA MET A 372 -5.81 8.81 17.74
C MET A 372 -6.93 9.33 16.83
N GLY A 373 -6.51 9.97 15.74
CA GLY A 373 -7.33 10.29 14.56
C GLY A 373 -7.11 9.30 13.41
N VAL A 374 -7.67 9.57 12.24
CA VAL A 374 -7.58 8.68 11.06
C VAL A 374 -6.31 8.95 10.26
N GLY A 375 -5.49 7.91 10.02
CA GLY A 375 -4.29 8.00 9.19
C GLY A 375 -3.15 8.79 9.82
N ASP A 376 -3.12 8.85 11.15
CA ASP A 376 -2.15 9.62 11.92
C ASP A 376 -0.95 8.75 12.33
N HIS A 377 0.27 9.22 12.07
CA HIS A 377 1.53 8.54 12.40
C HIS A 377 2.46 9.39 13.30
N VAL A 378 1.94 10.47 13.89
CA VAL A 378 2.70 11.32 14.81
C VAL A 378 3.12 10.58 16.10
N PRO A 379 2.34 9.68 16.72
CA PRO A 379 2.77 8.95 17.92
C PRO A 379 4.07 8.15 17.72
N GLU A 380 4.22 7.52 16.56
CA GLU A 380 5.41 6.77 16.19
C GLU A 380 6.62 7.71 16.09
N ALA A 381 6.46 8.88 15.46
CA ALA A 381 7.50 9.90 15.38
C ALA A 381 7.91 10.42 16.77
N LEU A 382 6.97 10.65 17.68
CA LEU A 382 7.28 11.06 19.06
C LEU A 382 8.07 10.00 19.82
N THR A 383 7.74 8.72 19.63
CA THR A 383 8.50 7.61 20.21
C THR A 383 9.95 7.62 19.72
N GLN A 384 10.19 8.07 18.48
CA GLN A 384 11.55 8.21 17.95
C GLN A 384 12.39 9.30 18.63
N LEU A 385 11.74 10.26 19.29
CA LEU A 385 12.41 11.25 20.15
C LEU A 385 12.66 10.74 21.58
N GLY A 386 12.27 9.49 21.88
CA GLY A 386 12.35 8.92 23.24
C GLY A 386 11.26 9.42 24.18
N VAL A 387 10.17 9.97 23.63
CA VAL A 387 9.02 10.45 24.41
C VAL A 387 8.09 9.28 24.73
N ALA A 388 7.62 9.20 25.99
CA ALA A 388 6.64 8.20 26.39
C ALA A 388 5.24 8.61 25.93
N VAL A 389 4.71 7.94 24.91
CA VAL A 389 3.37 8.19 24.35
C VAL A 389 2.40 7.11 24.80
N ARG A 390 1.26 7.51 25.39
CA ARG A 390 0.15 6.62 25.73
C ARG A 390 -1.06 6.98 24.87
N GLN A 391 -1.52 6.02 24.06
CA GLN A 391 -2.78 6.19 23.36
C GLN A 391 -3.95 6.21 24.36
N LEU A 392 -4.87 7.17 24.18
CA LEU A 392 -6.04 7.35 25.04
C LEU A 392 -7.29 6.75 24.38
N GLY A 393 -7.82 5.71 25.01
CA GLY A 393 -9.05 5.05 24.60
C GLY A 393 -10.31 5.69 25.22
N PRO A 394 -11.50 5.14 24.89
CA PRO A 394 -12.76 5.62 25.46
C PRO A 394 -12.79 5.64 26.99
N SER A 395 -12.23 4.62 27.66
CA SER A 395 -12.19 4.54 29.12
C SER A 395 -11.30 5.63 29.75
N ASP A 396 -10.17 5.95 29.11
CA ASP A 396 -9.29 7.03 29.56
C ASP A 396 -10.00 8.39 29.49
N LEU A 397 -10.67 8.64 28.36
CA LEU A 397 -11.43 9.86 28.15
C LEU A 397 -12.66 9.95 29.04
N ALA A 398 -13.27 8.83 29.43
CA ALA A 398 -14.41 8.80 30.34
C ALA A 398 -14.02 9.08 31.80
N SER A 399 -12.99 8.39 32.32
CA SER A 399 -12.67 8.40 33.75
C SER A 399 -11.18 8.37 34.11
N GLY A 400 -10.27 8.22 33.14
CA GLY A 400 -8.83 8.16 33.39
C GLY A 400 -8.25 9.47 33.95
N ASP A 401 -7.13 9.36 34.68
CA ASP A 401 -6.39 10.53 35.16
C ASP A 401 -5.64 11.22 34.01
N LEU A 402 -6.20 12.35 33.54
CA LEU A 402 -5.63 13.16 32.47
C LEU A 402 -4.49 14.06 32.97
N ASP A 403 -4.44 14.37 34.27
CA ASP A 403 -3.43 15.26 34.84
C ASP A 403 -2.04 14.58 34.93
N ALA A 404 -2.01 13.25 34.76
CA ALA A 404 -0.82 12.42 34.63
C ALA A 404 0.03 12.69 33.38
N PHE A 405 -0.45 13.51 32.45
CA PHE A 405 0.23 13.84 31.19
C PHE A 405 0.77 15.28 31.18
N ASP A 406 1.96 15.46 30.61
CA ASP A 406 2.53 16.79 30.41
C ASP A 406 1.80 17.55 29.28
N ALA A 407 1.41 16.83 28.23
CA ALA A 407 0.53 17.32 27.18
C ALA A 407 -0.38 16.20 26.67
N ILE A 408 -1.56 16.58 26.20
CA ILE A 408 -2.47 15.70 25.46
C ILE A 408 -2.56 16.21 24.03
N VAL A 409 -2.38 15.32 23.06
CA VAL A 409 -2.51 15.61 21.64
C VAL A 409 -3.77 14.94 21.10
N ILE A 410 -4.59 15.72 20.42
CA ILE A 410 -5.71 15.23 19.62
C ILE A 410 -5.23 15.11 18.18
N GLY A 411 -5.29 13.89 17.66
CA GLY A 411 -4.88 13.55 16.31
C GLY A 411 -5.73 14.20 15.22
N ILE A 412 -5.23 14.13 14.00
CA ILE A 412 -5.91 14.73 12.84
C ILE A 412 -7.30 14.12 12.63
N ARG A 413 -8.32 14.95 12.40
CA ARG A 413 -9.71 14.51 12.15
C ARG A 413 -10.30 13.60 13.24
N ALA A 414 -9.74 13.58 14.45
CA ALA A 414 -10.26 12.75 15.54
C ALA A 414 -11.74 13.08 15.85
N TYR A 415 -12.13 14.36 15.82
CA TYR A 415 -13.53 14.76 16.02
C TYR A 415 -14.46 14.33 14.87
N ALA A 416 -13.95 13.88 13.72
CA ALA A 416 -14.81 13.35 12.67
C ALA A 416 -15.30 11.93 12.98
N VAL A 417 -14.49 11.14 13.71
CA VAL A 417 -14.71 9.68 13.86
C VAL A 417 -14.82 9.18 15.31
N ARG A 418 -14.47 9.99 16.31
CA ARG A 418 -14.46 9.61 17.73
C ARG A 418 -15.64 10.23 18.48
N GLU A 419 -16.71 9.46 18.65
CA GLU A 419 -17.88 9.88 19.46
C GLU A 419 -17.55 10.00 20.95
N ASP A 420 -16.66 9.15 21.46
CA ASP A 420 -16.15 9.22 22.83
C ASP A 420 -15.37 10.51 23.11
N LEU A 421 -14.56 10.97 22.15
CA LEU A 421 -13.85 12.25 22.24
C LEU A 421 -14.84 13.42 22.33
N LYS A 422 -15.87 13.44 21.48
CA LYS A 422 -16.92 14.48 21.51
C LYS A 422 -17.64 14.48 22.86
N ALA A 423 -18.06 13.30 23.32
CA ALA A 423 -18.83 13.13 24.55
C ALA A 423 -18.07 13.60 25.79
N TYR A 424 -16.76 13.31 25.87
CA TYR A 424 -15.95 13.61 27.05
C TYR A 424 -15.06 14.86 26.91
N ASN A 425 -15.26 15.67 25.87
CA ASN A 425 -14.42 16.84 25.58
C ASN A 425 -14.29 17.81 26.77
N ARG A 426 -15.35 17.97 27.57
CA ARG A 426 -15.32 18.84 28.75
C ARG A 426 -14.16 18.50 29.70
N ARG A 427 -13.86 17.21 29.89
CA ARG A 427 -12.74 16.77 30.76
C ARG A 427 -11.38 17.22 30.23
N LEU A 428 -11.21 17.31 28.91
CA LEU A 428 -10.00 17.83 28.29
C LEU A 428 -9.86 19.33 28.55
N LEU A 429 -10.96 20.10 28.46
CA LEU A 429 -10.94 21.52 28.81
C LEU A 429 -10.68 21.75 30.31
N ASP A 430 -11.26 20.93 31.19
CA ASP A 430 -10.99 21.01 32.64
C ASP A 430 -9.51 20.67 32.95
N TYR A 431 -8.91 19.74 32.20
CA TYR A 431 -7.47 19.44 32.26
C TYR A 431 -6.62 20.67 31.88
N VAL A 432 -6.98 21.38 30.80
CA VAL A 432 -6.29 22.63 30.43
C VAL A 432 -6.49 23.69 31.52
N GLU A 433 -7.71 23.88 32.01
CA GLU A 433 -8.02 24.84 33.07
C GLU A 433 -7.12 24.64 34.31
N ARG A 434 -6.86 23.38 34.67
CA ARG A 434 -6.00 23.01 35.81
C ARG A 434 -4.50 23.18 35.55
N GLY A 435 -4.05 23.48 34.32
CA GLY A 435 -2.62 23.67 33.99
C GLY A 435 -2.08 22.73 32.92
N GLY A 436 -2.93 21.91 32.31
CA GLY A 436 -2.57 21.03 31.21
C GLY A 436 -2.27 21.76 29.90
N VAL A 437 -1.51 21.11 29.03
CA VAL A 437 -1.33 21.53 27.62
C VAL A 437 -2.14 20.60 26.73
N LEU A 438 -3.10 21.15 26.00
CA LEU A 438 -3.89 20.41 25.01
C LEU A 438 -3.55 20.92 23.61
N ILE A 439 -3.11 20.01 22.75
CA ILE A 439 -2.74 20.29 21.36
C ILE A 439 -3.80 19.62 20.49
N VAL A 440 -4.52 20.42 19.70
CA VAL A 440 -5.53 19.93 18.76
C VAL A 440 -4.97 20.13 17.37
N GLN A 441 -4.61 19.04 16.70
CA GLN A 441 -4.22 19.09 15.29
C GLN A 441 -5.44 19.40 14.41
N TYR A 442 -5.22 19.63 13.12
CA TYR A 442 -6.30 20.00 12.21
C TYR A 442 -7.50 19.03 12.29
N GLN A 443 -8.69 19.61 12.19
CA GLN A 443 -9.97 18.90 12.22
C GLN A 443 -10.78 19.28 10.98
N THR A 444 -11.80 18.50 10.67
CA THR A 444 -12.80 18.83 9.65
C THR A 444 -14.01 19.53 10.28
N GLN A 445 -14.97 19.94 9.46
CA GLN A 445 -16.14 20.76 9.85
C GLN A 445 -16.96 20.20 11.03
N GLU A 446 -16.89 18.90 11.31
CA GLU A 446 -17.52 18.27 12.47
C GLU A 446 -17.02 18.87 13.80
N PHE A 447 -15.87 19.54 13.79
CA PHE A 447 -15.33 20.28 14.92
C PHE A 447 -16.17 21.51 15.32
N ASP A 448 -17.04 21.99 14.44
CA ASP A 448 -17.99 23.08 14.72
C ASP A 448 -19.32 22.56 15.28
N ALA A 449 -19.52 21.24 15.39
CA ALA A 449 -20.78 20.64 15.85
C ALA A 449 -21.11 20.98 17.31
N ALA A 450 -20.10 21.34 18.11
CA ALA A 450 -20.23 21.80 19.49
C ALA A 450 -18.99 22.65 19.85
N PRO A 451 -19.04 23.45 20.94
CA PRO A 451 -17.88 24.24 21.37
C PRO A 451 -16.81 23.33 22.01
N PHE A 452 -16.00 22.68 21.20
CA PHE A 452 -14.95 21.76 21.68
C PHE A 452 -13.69 22.48 22.17
N GLY A 453 -13.45 23.70 21.69
CA GLY A 453 -12.43 24.62 22.20
C GLY A 453 -12.87 25.46 23.40
N PRO A 454 -11.94 26.10 24.14
CA PRO A 454 -12.23 26.86 25.35
C PRO A 454 -13.00 28.17 25.12
N TYR A 455 -12.88 28.75 23.93
CA TYR A 455 -13.52 30.01 23.54
C TYR A 455 -14.13 29.89 22.13
N PRO A 456 -15.07 30.77 21.73
CA PRO A 456 -15.70 30.70 20.41
C PRO A 456 -14.69 30.69 19.25
N TYR A 457 -14.95 29.83 18.28
CA TYR A 457 -14.22 29.73 17.01
C TYR A 457 -15.18 29.28 15.91
N LEU A 458 -14.74 29.39 14.66
CA LEU A 458 -15.42 28.84 13.51
C LEU A 458 -14.37 28.31 12.54
N LEU A 459 -14.40 27.01 12.29
CA LEU A 459 -13.58 26.41 11.23
C LEU A 459 -14.23 26.63 9.87
N GLY A 460 -15.51 26.26 9.75
CA GLY A 460 -16.32 26.38 8.54
C GLY A 460 -16.19 25.18 7.59
N ALA A 461 -17.23 24.97 6.77
CA ALA A 461 -17.29 23.87 5.79
C ALA A 461 -16.25 23.99 4.66
N ARG A 462 -15.67 25.18 4.46
CA ARG A 462 -14.66 25.49 3.45
C ARG A 462 -13.42 26.11 4.07
N ALA A 463 -12.99 25.58 5.21
CA ALA A 463 -11.76 26.01 5.84
C ALA A 463 -10.59 25.89 4.86
N GLU A 464 -9.82 26.97 4.77
CA GLU A 464 -8.70 27.13 3.87
C GLU A 464 -7.54 26.17 4.20
N GLU A 465 -6.68 25.95 3.22
CA GLU A 465 -5.44 25.19 3.35
C GLU A 465 -4.32 25.90 2.59
N VAL A 466 -3.08 25.45 2.82
CA VAL A 466 -1.88 25.94 2.15
C VAL A 466 -1.17 24.74 1.57
N SER A 467 -1.37 24.52 0.27
CA SER A 467 -0.92 23.34 -0.47
C SER A 467 0.46 23.52 -1.10
N GLU A 468 0.91 24.76 -1.33
CA GLU A 468 2.25 25.03 -1.86
C GLU A 468 3.30 24.70 -0.78
N GLU A 469 4.06 23.61 -0.99
CA GLU A 469 5.07 23.08 -0.06
C GLU A 469 6.15 24.10 0.34
N ASP A 470 6.44 25.05 -0.55
CA ASP A 470 7.43 26.11 -0.39
C ASP A 470 6.82 27.45 0.06
N ALA A 471 5.50 27.51 0.31
CA ALA A 471 4.83 28.71 0.81
C ALA A 471 5.55 29.27 2.05
N PRO A 472 5.88 30.58 2.09
CA PRO A 472 6.60 31.17 3.22
C PRO A 472 5.79 31.13 4.51
N VAL A 473 6.41 30.66 5.60
CA VAL A 473 5.82 30.70 6.94
C VAL A 473 6.39 31.87 7.73
N THR A 474 5.54 32.78 8.17
CA THR A 474 5.90 33.93 9.01
C THR A 474 5.60 33.64 10.48
N ILE A 475 6.60 33.80 11.35
CA ILE A 475 6.43 33.73 12.80
C ILE A 475 5.91 35.09 13.30
N LEU A 476 4.69 35.10 13.85
CA LEU A 476 4.00 36.33 14.26
C LEU A 476 4.41 36.81 15.65
N ASP A 477 4.72 35.90 16.56
CA ASP A 477 5.27 36.20 17.89
C ASP A 477 6.54 35.38 18.13
N PRO A 478 7.72 35.87 17.70
CA PRO A 478 8.98 35.14 17.82
C PRO A 478 9.47 34.98 19.27
N THR A 479 8.85 35.67 20.23
CA THR A 479 9.20 35.57 21.65
C THR A 479 8.43 34.48 22.37
N HIS A 480 7.33 34.00 21.77
CA HIS A 480 6.50 32.96 22.37
C HIS A 480 7.33 31.69 22.68
N PRO A 481 7.16 31.04 23.85
CA PRO A 481 7.95 29.87 24.27
C PRO A 481 7.99 28.73 23.26
N ILE A 482 6.94 28.57 22.45
CA ILE A 482 6.85 27.57 21.37
C ILE A 482 7.95 27.72 20.31
N PHE A 483 8.53 28.91 20.14
CA PHE A 483 9.59 29.18 19.16
C PHE A 483 10.97 29.34 19.80
N THR A 484 11.05 29.36 21.12
CA THR A 484 12.31 29.64 21.83
C THR A 484 12.79 28.48 22.69
N TRP A 485 11.93 27.52 23.05
CA TRP A 485 12.32 26.41 23.93
C TRP A 485 11.58 25.08 23.67
N PRO A 486 12.27 23.92 23.78
CA PRO A 486 13.71 23.75 23.98
C PRO A 486 14.56 24.00 22.72
N ASN A 487 13.92 24.14 21.56
CA ASN A 487 14.58 24.48 20.29
C ASN A 487 14.28 25.93 19.93
N ARG A 488 15.27 26.64 19.41
CA ARG A 488 15.04 27.94 18.76
C ARG A 488 14.56 27.69 17.33
N ILE A 489 13.36 28.16 17.03
CA ILE A 489 12.69 27.99 15.73
C ILE A 489 12.86 29.26 14.90
N THR A 490 13.16 29.08 13.63
CA THR A 490 13.39 30.13 12.64
C THR A 490 12.72 29.75 11.31
N GLY A 491 12.83 30.61 10.29
CA GLY A 491 12.34 30.29 8.95
C GLY A 491 12.91 28.97 8.38
N ALA A 492 14.15 28.63 8.74
CA ALA A 492 14.81 27.41 8.29
C ALA A 492 14.12 26.12 8.76
N ASP A 493 13.38 26.16 9.88
CA ASP A 493 12.63 25.00 10.37
C ASP A 493 11.39 24.68 9.51
N PHE A 494 11.05 25.56 8.56
CA PHE A 494 10.01 25.35 7.56
C PHE A 494 10.59 24.94 6.19
N GLU A 495 11.90 24.76 6.03
CA GLU A 495 12.47 24.28 4.78
C GLU A 495 12.31 22.76 4.63
N GLY A 496 12.16 22.29 3.38
CA GLY A 496 12.08 20.86 3.06
C GLY A 496 10.81 20.14 3.55
N TRP A 497 9.75 20.88 3.87
CA TRP A 497 8.43 20.29 4.09
C TRP A 497 7.89 19.73 2.78
N VAL A 498 7.12 18.66 2.87
CA VAL A 498 6.58 17.91 1.72
C VAL A 498 5.04 17.95 1.71
N GLU A 499 4.45 17.77 0.54
CA GLU A 499 3.01 17.74 0.23
C GLU A 499 2.24 19.05 0.46
N GLU A 500 2.31 19.64 1.66
CA GLU A 500 1.58 20.86 2.03
C GLU A 500 2.16 21.53 3.29
N ARG A 501 1.81 22.80 3.54
CA ARG A 501 2.07 23.46 4.84
C ARG A 501 1.04 23.05 5.89
N GLY A 502 -0.21 22.90 5.50
CA GLY A 502 -1.27 22.47 6.39
C GLY A 502 -2.65 22.70 5.81
N SER A 503 -3.65 22.10 6.47
CA SER A 503 -5.03 22.12 6.01
C SER A 503 -5.97 22.45 7.15
N LYS A 504 -7.13 23.00 6.80
CA LYS A 504 -8.21 23.37 7.73
C LYS A 504 -7.76 24.44 8.72
N PHE A 505 -7.32 25.58 8.19
CA PHE A 505 -6.95 26.73 9.01
C PHE A 505 -8.24 27.35 9.57
N MET A 506 -8.22 27.73 10.85
CA MET A 506 -9.40 28.32 11.50
C MET A 506 -9.81 29.59 10.75
N THR A 507 -11.11 29.78 10.48
CA THR A 507 -11.59 30.95 9.71
C THR A 507 -11.88 32.14 10.62
N GLN A 508 -12.48 31.90 11.80
CA GLN A 508 -12.74 32.93 12.80
C GLN A 508 -12.45 32.42 14.19
N TRP A 509 -12.02 33.31 15.08
CA TRP A 509 -11.72 32.96 16.47
C TRP A 509 -11.87 34.17 17.38
N ASP A 510 -12.18 33.90 18.64
CA ASP A 510 -12.20 34.90 19.72
C ASP A 510 -10.81 35.53 19.93
N ALA A 511 -10.75 36.80 20.32
CA ALA A 511 -9.50 37.55 20.54
C ALA A 511 -8.55 36.93 21.58
N ARG A 512 -9.05 36.02 22.43
CA ARG A 512 -8.23 35.25 23.39
C ARG A 512 -7.37 34.18 22.73
N TYR A 513 -7.64 33.82 21.47
CA TYR A 513 -6.72 33.03 20.67
C TYR A 513 -5.69 33.94 19.99
N GLN A 514 -4.44 33.77 20.40
CA GLN A 514 -3.29 34.43 19.81
C GLN A 514 -2.83 33.64 18.57
N PRO A 515 -2.85 34.24 17.36
CA PRO A 515 -2.24 33.63 16.19
C PRO A 515 -0.71 33.68 16.28
N LEU A 516 -0.06 32.55 16.00
CA LEU A 516 1.39 32.40 16.16
C LEU A 516 2.15 32.29 14.83
N LEU A 517 1.50 31.76 13.79
CA LEU A 517 2.08 31.60 12.46
C LEU A 517 1.13 32.14 11.39
N MET A 518 1.69 32.57 10.27
CA MET A 518 0.96 32.95 9.06
C MET A 518 1.58 32.31 7.83
N SER A 519 0.75 31.79 6.93
CA SER A 519 1.15 31.22 5.64
C SER A 519 -0.01 31.36 4.65
N HIS A 520 0.24 31.28 3.35
CA HIS A 520 -0.78 31.27 2.31
C HIS A 520 -0.20 30.77 1.00
N ASP A 521 -1.04 30.18 0.15
CA ASP A 521 -0.70 29.90 -1.24
C ASP A 521 -0.69 31.19 -2.06
N ARG A 522 0.04 31.19 -3.18
CA ARG A 522 0.04 32.33 -4.11
C ARG A 522 -1.37 32.69 -4.58
N GLY A 523 -1.75 33.95 -4.38
CA GLY A 523 -3.06 34.47 -4.75
C GLY A 523 -4.15 34.23 -3.70
N GLN A 524 -3.83 33.56 -2.59
CA GLN A 524 -4.70 33.43 -1.42
C GLN A 524 -4.44 34.58 -0.44
N GLU A 525 -5.45 34.99 0.33
CA GLU A 525 -5.28 35.94 1.43
C GLU A 525 -4.40 35.35 2.54
N PRO A 526 -3.57 36.15 3.24
CA PRO A 526 -2.71 35.65 4.31
C PRO A 526 -3.50 34.95 5.44
N GLN A 527 -3.22 33.67 5.68
CA GLN A 527 -3.94 32.88 6.66
C GLN A 527 -3.22 32.87 8.01
N ARG A 528 -3.92 33.25 9.09
CA ARG A 528 -3.37 33.28 10.47
C ARG A 528 -3.98 32.22 11.39
N GLY A 529 -4.98 31.48 10.91
CA GLY A 529 -5.71 30.45 11.67
C GLY A 529 -5.00 29.11 11.78
N GLY A 530 -3.80 28.96 11.21
CA GLY A 530 -3.07 27.69 11.14
C GLY A 530 -2.41 27.28 12.46
N MET A 531 -2.07 28.24 13.33
CA MET A 531 -1.57 27.95 14.68
C MET A 531 -2.06 29.01 15.66
N LEU A 532 -2.98 28.61 16.53
CA LEU A 532 -3.64 29.49 17.50
C LEU A 532 -3.39 28.98 18.92
N ALA A 533 -2.87 29.83 19.80
CA ALA A 533 -2.70 29.52 21.22
C ALA A 533 -3.66 30.33 22.07
N ALA A 534 -4.27 29.72 23.08
CA ALA A 534 -5.09 30.40 24.07
C ALA A 534 -4.73 29.91 25.47
N ARG A 535 -4.67 30.86 26.43
CA ARG A 535 -4.65 30.51 27.85
C ARG A 535 -6.06 30.17 28.28
N TYR A 536 -6.23 29.06 29.01
CA TYR A 536 -7.49 28.70 29.64
C TYR A 536 -7.19 28.20 31.04
N GLY A 537 -7.71 28.92 32.05
CA GLY A 537 -7.25 28.76 33.43
C GLY A 537 -5.73 28.92 33.53
N ARG A 538 -5.05 27.89 34.05
CA ARG A 538 -3.58 27.87 34.23
C ARG A 538 -2.83 27.20 33.07
N GLY A 539 -3.54 26.60 32.13
CA GLY A 539 -2.95 25.80 31.05
C GLY A 539 -2.90 26.54 29.71
N THR A 540 -2.62 25.75 28.68
CA THR A 540 -2.54 26.24 27.29
C THR A 540 -3.32 25.31 26.38
N TYR A 541 -4.23 25.89 25.61
CA TYR A 541 -4.88 25.24 24.48
C TYR A 541 -4.17 25.69 23.21
N LEU A 542 -3.77 24.75 22.35
CA LEU A 542 -3.11 25.02 21.07
C LEU A 542 -3.88 24.34 19.96
N TYR A 543 -4.41 25.10 19.01
CA TYR A 543 -4.85 24.58 17.71
C TYR A 543 -3.68 24.65 16.73
N ALA A 544 -3.33 23.54 16.09
CA ALA A 544 -2.16 23.40 15.23
C ALA A 544 -2.53 22.67 13.92
N ALA A 545 -2.94 23.43 12.92
CA ALA A 545 -3.43 22.93 11.63
C ALA A 545 -2.32 22.67 10.58
N TYR A 546 -1.05 22.90 10.96
CA TYR A 546 0.10 22.58 10.11
C TYR A 546 0.27 21.06 9.94
N ALA A 547 0.82 20.64 8.80
CA ALA A 547 0.84 19.24 8.36
C ALA A 547 1.87 18.33 9.06
N PHE A 548 1.98 18.39 10.39
CA PHE A 548 2.91 17.56 11.17
C PHE A 548 2.75 16.05 10.90
N TYR A 549 1.52 15.62 10.63
CA TYR A 549 1.19 14.25 10.24
C TYR A 549 1.81 13.80 8.91
N ARG A 550 2.25 14.73 8.06
CA ARG A 550 3.06 14.47 6.84
C ARG A 550 4.54 14.65 7.13
N GLN A 551 4.89 15.75 7.79
CA GLN A 551 6.28 16.15 7.98
C GLN A 551 7.07 15.26 8.93
N LEU A 552 6.44 14.79 10.02
CA LEU A 552 7.11 13.93 10.99
C LEU A 552 7.39 12.53 10.40
N PRO A 553 6.44 11.86 9.72
CA PRO A 553 6.74 10.61 9.00
C PRO A 553 7.76 10.78 7.86
N ALA A 554 7.77 11.93 7.19
CA ALA A 554 8.77 12.26 6.17
C ALA A 554 10.17 12.57 6.74
N GLY A 555 10.32 12.67 8.06
CA GLY A 555 11.61 12.91 8.70
C GLY A 555 12.10 14.37 8.61
N VAL A 556 11.20 15.34 8.52
CA VAL A 556 11.54 16.76 8.38
C VAL A 556 11.99 17.34 9.73
N ALA A 557 13.28 17.65 9.85
CA ALA A 557 13.90 18.03 11.13
C ALA A 557 13.23 19.24 11.81
N GLY A 558 12.91 20.29 11.05
CA GLY A 558 12.27 21.50 11.60
C GLY A 558 10.87 21.25 12.16
N ALA A 559 10.09 20.35 11.53
CA ALA A 559 8.80 19.92 12.06
C ALA A 559 8.96 19.17 13.39
N TYR A 560 9.97 18.30 13.52
CA TYR A 560 10.29 17.65 14.81
C TYR A 560 10.67 18.67 15.88
N ARG A 561 11.47 19.70 15.56
CA ARG A 561 11.85 20.76 16.51
C ARG A 561 10.64 21.54 17.02
N LEU A 562 9.76 21.98 16.12
CA LEU A 562 8.57 22.73 16.48
C LEU A 562 7.58 21.88 17.28
N PHE A 563 7.33 20.64 16.85
CA PHE A 563 6.42 19.75 17.59
C PHE A 563 6.99 19.37 18.97
N ALA A 564 8.31 19.17 19.08
CA ALA A 564 8.99 18.95 20.36
C ALA A 564 8.82 20.16 21.31
N ASN A 565 8.84 21.39 20.78
CA ASN A 565 8.53 22.58 21.56
C ASN A 565 7.08 22.58 22.06
N MET A 566 6.12 22.27 21.19
CA MET A 566 4.69 22.21 21.53
C MET A 566 4.42 21.25 22.70
N ILE A 567 4.93 20.02 22.64
CA ILE A 567 4.71 19.03 23.70
C ILE A 567 5.51 19.33 24.98
N SER A 568 6.55 20.16 24.87
CA SER A 568 7.37 20.57 26.01
C SER A 568 6.80 21.78 26.76
N LEU A 569 5.83 22.52 26.19
CA LEU A 569 5.37 23.83 26.69
C LEU A 569 5.10 23.89 28.19
N ARG A 570 4.54 22.84 28.80
CA ARG A 570 4.25 22.78 30.24
C ARG A 570 5.50 22.93 31.12
N ARG A 571 6.66 22.56 30.59
CA ARG A 571 7.97 22.57 31.27
C ARG A 571 8.78 23.83 30.98
N ALA A 572 8.33 24.68 30.05
CA ALA A 572 8.98 25.96 29.80
C ALA A 572 8.82 26.84 31.04
N LYS A 573 9.94 27.33 31.58
CA LYS A 573 9.90 28.37 32.62
C LYS A 573 9.51 29.67 31.93
N THR A 574 8.30 30.17 32.22
CA THR A 574 7.92 31.57 31.91
C THR A 574 8.78 32.54 32.69
#